data_AF-A0A9W4RFS2-F1
#
_entry.id   AF-A0A9W4RFS2-F1
#
_cell.length_a   1.000
_cell.length_b   1.000
_cell.length_c   1.000
_cell.angle_alpha   90.00
_cell.angle_beta   90.00
_cell.angle_gamma   90.00
#
_symmetry.space_group_name_H-M   'P 1'
#
loop_
_entity.id
_entity.type
_entity.pdbx_description
1 polymer ?
#
loop_
_entity_poly.entity_id
_entity_poly.type
_entity_poly.pdbx_seq_one_letter_code
_entity_poly.pdbx_strand_id
1 'polypeptide(L)'
;MEIDRSFTEVEFGGQTVAIPTRGYYDRFWMNPDLDVVARDPAAGKIDFCRRIPKQQIATRVGPSWAPNFYYRSSSVQLLFPRSARG
;
A
#
# COMPACT_ATOMS: atom_id res chain seq x y z
N MET A 1 -16.67 2.61 6.91
CA MET A 1 -15.70 1.52 7.14
C MET A 1 -15.44 1.51 8.62
N GLU A 2 -16.01 0.55 9.33
CA GLU A 2 -15.72 0.35 10.75
C GLU A 2 -14.26 -0.10 10.83
N ILE A 3 -13.40 0.69 11.48
CA ILE A 3 -12.02 0.30 11.70
C ILE A 3 -12.07 -0.69 12.86
N ASP A 4 -11.99 -1.98 12.52
CA ASP A 4 -11.67 -3.01 13.48
C ASP A 4 -10.37 -2.59 14.18
N ARG A 5 -10.45 -2.39 15.50
CA ARG A 5 -9.32 -1.95 16.34
C ARG A 5 -8.42 -3.12 16.73
N SER A 6 -8.67 -4.31 16.18
CA SER A 6 -7.78 -5.44 16.39
C SER A 6 -6.47 -5.26 15.61
N PHE A 7 -5.38 -5.71 16.23
CA PHE A 7 -4.04 -5.68 15.65
C PHE A 7 -3.52 -7.11 15.51
N THR A 8 -2.74 -7.34 14.46
CA THR A 8 -1.98 -8.57 14.22
C THR A 8 -0.51 -8.24 14.26
N GLU A 9 0.31 -9.09 14.88
CA GLU A 9 1.76 -8.93 14.91
C GLU A 9 2.39 -9.58 13.67
N VAL A 10 3.28 -8.85 13.00
CA VAL A 10 4.02 -9.33 11.84
C VAL A 10 5.50 -9.02 11.97
N GLU A 11 6.34 -9.87 11.38
CA GLU A 11 7.78 -9.63 11.27
C GLU A 11 8.10 -8.69 10.10
N PHE A 12 8.80 -7.60 10.39
CA PHE A 12 9.30 -6.64 9.42
C PHE A 12 10.74 -6.28 9.75
N GLY A 13 11.67 -6.66 8.86
CA GLY A 13 13.09 -6.40 9.08
C GLY A 13 13.69 -7.12 10.30
N GLY A 14 13.01 -8.13 10.86
CA GLY A 14 13.42 -8.75 12.12
C GLY A 14 12.95 -7.99 13.36
N GLN A 15 11.97 -7.09 13.20
CA GLN A 15 11.22 -6.50 14.29
C GLN A 15 9.76 -6.93 14.21
N THR A 16 9.15 -7.20 15.37
CA THR A 16 7.73 -7.46 15.48
C THR A 16 6.95 -6.14 15.51
N VAL A 17 6.00 -5.98 14.59
CA VAL A 17 5.21 -4.76 14.43
C VAL A 17 3.71 -5.10 14.43
N ALA A 18 2.92 -4.32 15.18
CA ALA A 18 1.46 -4.42 15.19
C ALA A 18 0.85 -3.69 13.99
N ILE A 19 0.08 -4.39 13.17
CA ILE A 19 -0.65 -3.85 12.02
C ILE A 19 -2.17 -4.01 12.21
N PRO A 20 -3.02 -3.16 11.63
CA PRO A 20 -4.46 -3.36 11.66
C PRO A 20 -4.84 -4.70 11.00
N THR A 21 -5.57 -5.54 11.74
CA THR A 21 -6.04 -6.83 11.23
C THR A 21 -6.99 -6.61 10.07
N ARG A 22 -6.94 -7.50 9.07
CA ARG A 22 -7.70 -7.42 7.80
C ARG A 22 -7.40 -6.16 6.98
N GLY A 23 -6.42 -5.36 7.37
CA GLY A 23 -5.90 -4.24 6.61
C GLY A 23 -5.23 -4.70 5.32
N TYR A 24 -4.86 -3.76 4.46
CA TYR A 24 -4.19 -4.11 3.20
C TYR A 24 -2.86 -4.83 3.41
N TYR A 25 -2.08 -4.42 4.42
CA TYR A 25 -0.79 -5.02 4.71
C TYR A 25 -0.92 -6.44 5.29
N ASP A 26 -1.96 -6.70 6.09
CA ASP A 26 -2.26 -8.02 6.63
C ASP A 26 -2.66 -9.01 5.51
N ARG A 27 -3.50 -8.55 4.57
CA ARG A 27 -3.94 -9.35 3.42
C ARG A 27 -2.87 -9.52 2.34
N PHE A 28 -2.06 -8.49 2.15
CA PHE A 28 -1.05 -8.40 1.10
C PHE A 28 0.23 -7.87 1.73
N TRP A 29 1.11 -8.78 2.15
CA TRP A 29 2.39 -8.48 2.78
C TRP A 29 3.30 -7.68 1.82
N MET A 30 4.59 -7.54 2.14
CA MET A 30 5.48 -6.71 1.31
C MET A 30 5.74 -7.22 -0.11
N ASN A 31 5.58 -8.53 -0.36
CA ASN A 31 5.75 -9.15 -1.68
C ASN A 31 4.59 -10.13 -1.98
N PRO A 32 3.38 -9.60 -2.25
CA PRO A 32 2.21 -10.43 -2.48
C PRO A 32 2.20 -10.98 -3.91
N ASP A 33 1.48 -12.08 -4.12
CA ASP A 33 1.11 -12.52 -5.46
C ASP A 33 0.17 -11.49 -6.11
N LEU A 34 0.63 -10.86 -7.19
CA LEU A 34 -0.11 -9.83 -7.91
C LEU A 34 -1.39 -10.37 -8.56
N ASP A 35 -1.48 -11.67 -8.86
CA ASP A 35 -2.70 -12.27 -9.39
C ASP A 35 -3.79 -12.42 -8.33
N VAL A 36 -3.40 -12.53 -7.06
CA VAL A 36 -4.35 -12.45 -5.92
C VAL A 36 -4.78 -11.01 -5.70
N VAL A 37 -3.85 -10.06 -5.74
CA VAL A 37 -4.16 -8.62 -5.61
C VAL A 37 -5.12 -8.15 -6.71
N ALA A 38 -4.91 -8.59 -7.95
CA ALA A 38 -5.76 -8.23 -9.10
C ALA A 38 -7.23 -8.64 -8.95
N ARG A 39 -7.53 -9.61 -8.08
CA ARG A 39 -8.91 -10.06 -7.81
C ARG A 39 -9.64 -9.15 -6.82
N ASP A 40 -8.93 -8.32 -6.06
CA ASP A 40 -9.54 -7.37 -5.13
C ASP A 40 -10.08 -6.15 -5.91
N PRO A 41 -11.41 -5.92 -5.93
CA PRO A 41 -12.00 -4.76 -6.62
C PRO A 41 -11.45 -3.42 -6.15
N ALA A 42 -10.92 -3.35 -4.92
CA ALA A 42 -10.38 -2.14 -4.35
C ALA A 42 -8.92 -1.85 -4.76
N ALA A 43 -8.20 -2.80 -5.38
CA ALA A 43 -6.79 -2.66 -5.74
C ALA A 43 -6.53 -1.89 -7.06
N GLY A 44 -7.59 -1.59 -7.82
CA GLY A 44 -7.50 -0.83 -9.07
C GLY A 44 -6.64 -1.53 -10.13
N LYS A 45 -6.02 -0.74 -11.02
CA LYS A 45 -5.21 -1.25 -12.14
C LYS A 45 -3.75 -1.46 -11.71
N ILE A 46 -3.29 -2.71 -11.69
CA ILE A 46 -1.95 -3.08 -11.17
C ILE A 46 -0.88 -3.32 -12.23
N ASP A 47 -1.14 -3.04 -13.51
CA ASP A 47 -0.19 -3.33 -14.62
C ASP A 47 1.18 -2.67 -14.45
N PHE A 48 1.24 -1.52 -13.77
CA PHE A 48 2.50 -0.85 -13.44
C PHE A 48 3.35 -1.69 -12.47
N CYS A 49 2.72 -2.28 -11.46
CA CYS A 49 3.41 -3.08 -10.44
C CYS A 49 4.07 -4.33 -11.06
N ARG A 50 3.42 -4.93 -12.07
CA ARG A 50 3.96 -6.09 -12.80
C ARG A 50 5.24 -5.79 -13.59
N ARG A 51 5.48 -4.53 -13.96
CA ARG A 51 6.67 -4.13 -14.73
C ARG A 51 7.89 -3.87 -13.83
N ILE A 52 7.68 -3.70 -12.53
CA ILE A 52 8.71 -3.36 -11.57
C ILE A 52 8.74 -4.45 -10.49
N PRO A 53 9.46 -5.55 -10.72
CA PRO A 53 9.47 -6.65 -9.76
C PRO A 53 10.03 -6.18 -8.41
N LYS A 54 9.45 -6.71 -7.34
CA LYS A 54 9.94 -6.51 -5.97
C LYS A 54 11.33 -7.14 -5.84
N GLN A 55 12.23 -6.41 -5.20
CA GLN A 55 13.56 -6.89 -4.83
C GLN A 55 13.72 -6.83 -3.32
N GLN A 56 14.35 -7.86 -2.76
CA GLN A 56 14.73 -7.85 -1.36
C GLN A 56 16.03 -7.07 -1.21
N ILE A 57 15.99 -6.00 -0.43
CA ILE A 57 17.12 -5.11 -0.20
C ILE A 57 17.45 -5.08 1.29
N ALA A 58 18.74 -4.93 1.61
CA ALA A 58 19.17 -4.67 2.97
C ALA A 58 18.80 -3.24 3.35
N THR A 59 18.10 -3.06 4.46
CA THR A 59 17.78 -1.75 5.02
C THR A 59 18.35 -1.63 6.43
N ARG A 60 18.33 -0.42 7.01
CA ARG A 60 18.79 -0.20 8.40
C ARG A 60 18.03 -1.02 9.43
N VAL A 61 16.76 -1.30 9.15
CA VAL A 61 15.89 -2.08 10.02
C VAL A 61 15.87 -3.57 9.65
N GLY A 62 16.73 -4.03 8.75
CA GLY A 62 16.80 -5.42 8.27
C GLY A 62 16.35 -5.60 6.81
N PRO A 63 16.33 -6.85 6.30
CA PRO A 63 15.90 -7.13 4.93
C PRO A 63 14.44 -6.74 4.69
N SER A 64 14.16 -6.03 3.60
CA SER A 64 12.81 -5.59 3.24
C SER A 64 12.59 -5.64 1.73
N TRP A 65 11.34 -5.74 1.29
CA TRP A 65 11.00 -5.78 -0.14
C TRP A 65 10.65 -4.38 -0.66
N ALA A 66 11.33 -3.97 -1.74
CA ALA A 66 11.13 -2.68 -2.40
C ALA A 66 10.95 -2.88 -3.92
N PRO A 67 10.27 -1.97 -4.64
CA PRO A 67 9.59 -0.75 -4.15
C PRO A 67 8.26 -1.06 -3.45
N ASN A 68 7.79 -0.17 -2.57
CA ASN A 68 6.45 -0.28 -1.97
C ASN A 68 5.37 0.26 -2.92
N PHE A 69 4.30 -0.51 -3.11
CA PHE A 69 3.18 -0.15 -3.97
C PHE A 69 1.98 0.28 -3.14
N TYR A 70 1.37 1.38 -3.54
CA TYR A 70 0.13 1.89 -2.96
C TYR A 70 -0.99 1.67 -3.98
N TYR A 71 -1.90 0.76 -3.66
CA TYR A 71 -2.93 0.30 -4.60
C TYR A 71 -4.13 1.25 -4.73
N ARG A 72 -4.32 2.17 -3.79
CA ARG A 72 -5.41 3.14 -3.80
C ARG A 72 -4.93 4.51 -3.33
N SER A 73 -5.11 5.51 -4.18
CA SER A 73 -5.00 6.93 -3.81
C SER A 73 -6.21 7.67 -4.38
N SER A 74 -6.81 8.55 -3.58
CA SER A 74 -7.89 9.43 -4.01
C SER A 74 -7.51 10.87 -3.69
N SER A 75 -7.44 11.72 -4.71
CA SER A 75 -7.18 13.15 -4.57
C SER A 75 -8.40 13.97 -4.98
N VAL A 76 -8.66 15.08 -4.28
CA VAL A 76 -9.63 16.10 -4.68
C VAL A 76 -8.85 17.39 -4.88
N GLN A 77 -8.99 18.00 -6.05
CA GLN A 77 -8.34 19.27 -6.37
C GLN A 77 -9.40 20.35 -6.56
N LEU A 78 -9.33 21.41 -5.75
CA LEU A 78 -10.14 22.62 -5.91
C LEU A 78 -9.28 23.68 -6.59
N LEU A 79 -9.77 24.19 -7.72
CA LEU A 79 -9.19 25.34 -8.42
C LEU A 79 -10.05 26.56 -8.13
N PHE A 80 -9.46 27.60 -7.54
CA PHE A 80 -10.12 28.88 -7.33
C PHE A 80 -9.68 29.85 -8.45
N PRO A 81 -10.53 30.11 -9.46
CA PRO A 81 -10.21 31.10 -10.48
C PRO A 81 -10.21 32.50 -9.84
N ARG A 82 -9.24 33.32 -10.23
CA ARG A 82 -9.23 34.74 -9.87
C ARG A 82 -10.39 35.44 -10.57
N SER A 83 -11.29 36.07 -9.80
CA SER A 83 -12.32 36.95 -10.36
C SER A 83 -11.64 38.17 -10.99
N ALA A 84 -11.79 38.32 -12.31
CA ALA A 84 -11.47 39.56 -13.00
C ALA A 84 -12.62 40.55 -12.75
N ARG A 85 -12.37 41.57 -11.92
CA ARG A 85 -13.22 42.76 -11.90
C ARG A 85 -12.77 43.65 -13.06
N GLY A 86 -13.69 43.85 -14.01
CA GLY A 86 -13.60 44.89 -15.04
C GLY A 86 -13.97 46.26 -14.49
#